data_AF-A0A8H8NPZ5-F1
#
_entry.id   AF-A0A8H8NPZ5-F1
#
_cell.length_a   1.000
_cell.length_b   1.000
_cell.length_c   1.000
_cell.angle_alpha   90.00
_cell.angle_beta   90.00
_cell.angle_gamma   90.00
#
_symmetry.space_group_name_H-M   'P 1'
#
loop_
_entity.id
_entity.type
_entity.pdbx_description
1 polymer ?
#
loop_
_entity_poly.entity_id
_entity_poly.type
_entity_poly.pdbx_seq_one_letter_code
_entity_poly.pdbx_strand_id
1 'polypeptide(L)'
;MTFSKLRLFQVLVVIFINLFTTGTIFGFAALKPALIRKGVYSWLCSHDESNPASSCNEQELRLNNMFVVSVALTNMVSLPAGSVLDWIGPTKTSIMGATLYGIGCLVFGNGYIRWPFVLDGYYAGFFLLAIGSPLIFLSSFHISNAFPARSGLILSFIMAAFNASSTAFVLFDWVDKKSGNMSIQAWFWCYALIPALFIVLQSLTGPPNAYQKQMVSQENQLSDNPASAVTYGTISTGEPSSEQPRHPDPKDTFVGIMSGRPFIVQLFSRHFGLLLLFFSVYADRVNWEIQTISEQFLFYLANPNDALRMSSLFSILLPLGGIIGVPIFGWLLDQRTTFDASAAILVIGVSYGGLGMTSLVATQIVSISLFVVLRPLLYIFVGDYCGKIGDYSRWVIQFDTRPNRQFGQESTAWKLQPNQQRMVDFRAP
;
A
#
# COMPACT_ATOMS: atom_id res chain seq x y z
N MET A 1 -25.39 -3.28 21.14
CA MET A 1 -24.08 -3.94 20.95
C MET A 1 -23.11 -3.35 21.98
N THR A 2 -22.42 -4.15 22.81
CA THR A 2 -21.43 -3.57 23.74
C THR A 2 -20.32 -2.87 22.95
N PHE A 3 -19.78 -1.77 23.49
CA PHE A 3 -18.82 -0.90 22.80
C PHE A 3 -17.61 -1.67 22.22
N SER A 4 -17.12 -2.69 22.93
CA SER A 4 -16.06 -3.59 22.47
C SER A 4 -16.47 -4.48 21.30
N LYS A 5 -17.74 -4.95 21.24
CA LYS A 5 -18.25 -5.75 20.12
C LYS A 5 -18.38 -4.91 18.85
N LEU A 6 -18.76 -3.63 18.97
CA LEU A 6 -18.83 -2.70 17.83
C LEU A 6 -17.44 -2.43 17.24
N ARG A 7 -16.43 -2.16 18.09
CA ARG A 7 -15.04 -1.97 17.65
C ARG A 7 -14.47 -3.20 16.95
N LEU A 8 -14.73 -4.38 17.50
CA LEU A 8 -14.33 -5.64 16.87
C LEU A 8 -15.01 -5.82 15.50
N PHE A 9 -16.30 -5.51 15.41
CA PHE A 9 -17.04 -5.56 14.15
C PHE A 9 -16.44 -4.61 13.10
N GLN A 10 -16.12 -3.37 13.47
CA GLN A 10 -15.44 -2.41 12.57
C GLN A 10 -14.09 -2.94 12.07
N VAL A 11 -13.28 -3.53 12.96
CA VAL A 11 -11.99 -4.16 12.58
C VAL A 11 -12.22 -5.25 11.54
N LEU A 12 -13.20 -6.13 11.75
CA LEU A 12 -13.51 -7.22 10.81
C LEU A 12 -14.02 -6.69 9.48
N VAL A 13 -14.90 -5.69 9.48
CA VAL A 13 -15.42 -5.05 8.26
C VAL A 13 -14.30 -4.41 7.46
N VAL A 14 -13.35 -3.77 8.13
CA VAL A 14 -12.21 -3.14 7.47
C VAL A 14 -11.20 -4.14 6.94
N ILE A 15 -10.89 -5.21 7.67
CA ILE A 15 -10.07 -6.29 7.11
C ILE A 15 -10.75 -6.90 5.88
N PHE A 16 -12.07 -7.11 5.95
CA PHE A 16 -12.85 -7.64 4.83
C PHE A 16 -12.80 -6.72 3.62
N ILE A 17 -13.03 -5.41 3.75
CA ILE A 17 -12.99 -4.53 2.58
C ILE A 17 -11.58 -4.45 1.97
N ASN A 18 -10.53 -4.40 2.79
CA ASN A 18 -9.15 -4.39 2.29
C ASN A 18 -8.81 -5.67 1.52
N LEU A 19 -9.34 -6.80 1.96
CA LEU A 19 -9.21 -8.06 1.23
C LEU A 19 -9.87 -8.01 -0.14
N PHE A 20 -10.96 -7.26 -0.32
CA PHE A 20 -11.70 -7.26 -1.58
C PHE A 20 -11.55 -5.99 -2.43
N THR A 21 -10.83 -4.96 -2.01
CA THR A 21 -10.75 -3.74 -2.83
C THR A 21 -9.36 -3.17 -2.98
N THR A 22 -8.50 -3.22 -1.97
CA THR A 22 -7.35 -2.31 -1.93
C THR A 22 -6.13 -2.77 -2.73
N GLY A 23 -5.98 -4.07 -3.00
CA GLY A 23 -4.82 -4.61 -3.72
C GLY A 23 -5.17 -5.38 -4.99
N THR A 24 -6.41 -5.27 -5.47
CA THR A 24 -6.91 -6.10 -6.59
C THR A 24 -6.18 -5.80 -7.90
N ILE A 25 -5.84 -4.54 -8.17
CA ILE A 25 -5.15 -4.13 -9.40
C ILE A 25 -3.81 -4.86 -9.59
N PHE A 26 -3.13 -5.25 -8.50
CA PHE A 26 -1.87 -6.01 -8.56
C PHE A 26 -2.08 -7.49 -8.91
N GLY A 27 -3.31 -7.97 -8.93
CA GLY A 27 -3.70 -9.28 -9.46
C GLY A 27 -3.82 -9.30 -10.99
N PHE A 28 -3.29 -8.30 -11.68
CA PHE A 28 -3.39 -8.16 -13.14
C PHE A 28 -2.83 -9.37 -13.90
N ALA A 29 -1.82 -10.04 -13.37
CA ALA A 29 -1.26 -11.27 -13.95
C ALA A 29 -2.32 -12.37 -14.17
N ALA A 30 -3.32 -12.48 -13.28
CA ALA A 30 -4.45 -13.40 -13.45
C ALA A 30 -5.56 -12.82 -14.34
N LEU A 31 -5.77 -11.50 -14.29
CA LEU A 31 -6.82 -10.82 -15.03
C LEU A 31 -6.51 -10.74 -16.53
N LYS A 32 -5.28 -10.40 -16.93
CA LYS A 32 -4.86 -10.21 -18.34
C LYS A 32 -5.20 -11.43 -19.21
N PRO A 33 -4.80 -12.67 -18.85
CA PRO A 33 -5.15 -13.86 -19.62
C PRO A 33 -6.67 -14.09 -19.72
N ALA A 34 -7.43 -13.77 -18.67
CA ALA A 34 -8.88 -13.90 -18.69
C ALA A 34 -9.54 -12.90 -19.66
N LEU A 35 -9.06 -11.65 -19.71
CA LEU A 35 -9.54 -10.64 -20.66
C LEU A 35 -9.21 -11.01 -22.11
N ILE A 36 -8.01 -11.55 -22.35
CA ILE A 36 -7.59 -12.03 -23.68
C ILE A 36 -8.52 -13.15 -24.16
N ARG A 37 -8.81 -14.16 -23.32
CA ARG A 37 -9.74 -15.25 -23.65
C ARG A 37 -11.15 -14.77 -23.98
N LYS A 38 -11.58 -13.65 -23.40
CA LYS A 38 -12.88 -13.02 -23.65
C LYS A 38 -12.87 -12.07 -24.86
N GLY A 39 -11.75 -11.98 -25.58
CA GLY A 39 -11.64 -11.18 -26.80
C GLY A 39 -11.59 -9.67 -26.54
N VAL A 40 -11.21 -9.22 -25.34
CA VAL A 40 -11.06 -7.79 -25.05
C VAL A 40 -9.90 -7.23 -25.88
N TYR A 41 -10.15 -6.19 -26.68
CA TYR A 41 -9.20 -5.62 -27.66
C TYR A 41 -8.81 -6.55 -28.81
N SER A 42 -9.56 -7.62 -29.09
CA SER A 42 -9.27 -8.50 -30.23
C SER A 42 -9.29 -7.80 -31.59
N TRP A 43 -10.01 -6.68 -31.70
CA TRP A 43 -10.08 -5.86 -32.92
C TRP A 43 -8.79 -5.10 -33.24
N LEU A 44 -7.82 -5.04 -32.30
CA LEU A 44 -6.49 -4.50 -32.58
C LEU A 44 -5.61 -5.51 -33.33
N CYS A 45 -6.00 -6.78 -33.35
CA CYS A 45 -5.23 -7.82 -34.03
C CYS A 45 -5.50 -7.76 -35.55
N SER A 46 -4.42 -7.76 -36.33
CA SER A 46 -4.51 -7.87 -37.80
C SER A 46 -4.95 -9.27 -38.22
N HIS A 47 -5.70 -9.37 -39.32
CA HIS A 47 -6.26 -10.62 -39.84
C HIS A 47 -5.21 -11.69 -40.23
N ASP A 48 -3.94 -11.33 -40.40
CA ASP A 48 -2.85 -12.24 -40.79
C ASP A 48 -2.26 -13.05 -39.61
N GLU A 49 -2.60 -12.72 -38.36
CA GLU A 49 -2.20 -13.51 -37.17
C GLU A 49 -3.28 -14.54 -36.80
N SER A 50 -3.72 -15.32 -37.80
CA SER A 50 -4.85 -16.26 -37.69
C SER A 50 -4.51 -17.56 -36.93
N ASN A 51 -3.94 -17.44 -35.73
CA ASN A 51 -4.03 -18.48 -34.72
C ASN A 51 -5.07 -18.02 -33.68
N PRO A 52 -6.29 -18.58 -33.66
CA PRO A 52 -7.36 -18.19 -32.72
C PRO A 52 -7.04 -18.46 -31.24
N ALA A 53 -5.82 -18.95 -30.94
CA ALA A 53 -5.33 -19.27 -29.62
C ALA A 53 -4.16 -18.37 -29.15
N SER A 54 -3.63 -17.48 -30.00
CA SER A 54 -2.52 -16.57 -29.63
C SER A 54 -3.02 -15.12 -29.58
N SER A 55 -2.82 -14.46 -28.44
CA SER A 55 -2.93 -13.01 -28.33
C SER A 55 -2.01 -12.31 -29.31
N CYS A 56 -2.44 -11.18 -29.86
CA CYS A 56 -1.58 -10.32 -30.69
C CYS A 56 -0.81 -9.31 -29.83
N ASN A 57 0.35 -8.87 -30.33
CA ASN A 57 1.22 -7.92 -29.62
C ASN A 57 0.50 -6.60 -29.28
N GLU A 58 -0.33 -6.08 -30.18
CA GLU A 58 -1.07 -4.83 -29.97
C GLU A 58 -2.15 -4.95 -28.88
N GLN A 59 -2.84 -6.08 -28.81
CA GLN A 59 -3.81 -6.38 -27.75
C GLN A 59 -3.11 -6.43 -26.40
N GLU A 60 -1.97 -7.12 -26.32
CA GLU A 60 -1.20 -7.22 -25.08
C GLU A 60 -0.63 -5.87 -24.66
N LEU A 61 -0.06 -5.09 -25.59
CA LEU A 61 0.50 -3.77 -25.33
C LEU A 61 -0.55 -2.81 -24.75
N ARG A 62 -1.78 -2.84 -25.29
CA ARG A 62 -2.89 -2.02 -24.78
C ARG A 62 -3.30 -2.43 -23.36
N LEU A 63 -3.43 -3.72 -23.09
CA LEU A 63 -3.73 -4.24 -21.74
C LEU A 63 -2.61 -3.89 -20.73
N ASN A 64 -1.37 -4.08 -21.16
CA ASN A 64 -0.16 -3.76 -20.42
C ASN A 64 -0.11 -2.25 -20.05
N ASN A 65 -0.39 -1.37 -21.01
CA ASN A 65 -0.46 0.08 -20.78
C ASN A 65 -1.57 0.46 -19.78
N MET A 66 -2.75 -0.18 -19.85
CA MET A 66 -3.82 0.01 -18.87
C MET A 66 -3.32 -0.27 -17.44
N PHE A 67 -2.55 -1.34 -17.24
CA PHE A 67 -1.96 -1.65 -15.93
C PHE A 67 -0.92 -0.62 -15.47
N VAL A 68 0.04 -0.27 -16.34
CA VAL A 68 1.11 0.70 -16.01
C VAL A 68 0.53 2.02 -15.52
N VAL A 69 -0.40 2.60 -16.30
CA VAL A 69 -1.00 3.89 -15.97
C VAL A 69 -1.79 3.81 -14.66
N SER A 70 -2.46 2.69 -14.40
CA SER A 70 -3.24 2.48 -13.17
C SER A 70 -2.36 2.38 -11.92
N VAL A 71 -1.24 1.67 -12.02
CA VAL A 71 -0.29 1.58 -10.90
C VAL A 71 0.37 2.93 -10.63
N ALA A 72 0.78 3.64 -11.68
CA ALA A 72 1.28 5.01 -11.55
C ALA A 72 0.26 5.92 -10.86
N LEU A 73 -1.01 5.84 -11.29
CA LEU A 73 -2.12 6.61 -10.71
C LEU A 73 -2.34 6.28 -9.24
N THR A 74 -2.28 5.00 -8.86
CA THR A 74 -2.40 4.54 -7.46
C THR A 74 -1.33 5.19 -6.57
N ASN A 75 -0.08 5.21 -7.04
CA ASN A 75 1.03 5.81 -6.31
C ASN A 75 0.92 7.34 -6.26
N MET A 76 0.54 7.99 -7.35
CA MET A 76 0.35 9.44 -7.43
C MET A 76 -0.81 9.93 -6.54
N VAL A 77 -1.90 9.16 -6.47
CA VAL A 77 -3.09 9.49 -5.67
C VAL A 77 -2.86 9.24 -4.18
N SER A 78 -1.87 8.43 -3.79
CA SER A 78 -1.61 8.13 -2.37
C SER A 78 -1.28 9.38 -1.54
N LEU A 79 -0.57 10.36 -2.11
CA LEU A 79 -0.29 11.64 -1.44
C LEU A 79 -1.54 12.49 -1.22
N PRO A 80 -2.33 12.87 -2.25
CA PRO A 80 -3.56 13.63 -2.05
C PRO A 80 -4.62 12.84 -1.26
N ALA A 81 -4.65 11.50 -1.35
CA ALA A 81 -5.52 10.67 -0.53
C ALA A 81 -5.22 10.84 0.97
N GLY A 82 -3.94 10.97 1.36
CA GLY A 82 -3.54 11.33 2.72
C GLY A 82 -4.06 12.70 3.14
N SER A 83 -3.88 13.73 2.30
CA SER A 83 -4.39 15.08 2.59
C SER A 83 -5.92 15.11 2.72
N VAL A 84 -6.64 14.34 1.89
CA VAL A 84 -8.11 14.21 1.99
C VAL A 84 -8.50 13.50 3.28
N LEU A 85 -7.80 12.41 3.64
CA LEU A 85 -7.98 11.70 4.91
C LEU A 85 -7.90 12.64 6.11
N ASP A 86 -6.92 13.54 6.11
CA ASP A 86 -6.72 14.51 7.18
C ASP A 86 -7.83 15.59 7.21
N TRP A 87 -8.41 15.95 6.06
CA TRP A 87 -9.41 17.02 5.96
C TRP A 87 -10.84 16.57 6.29
N ILE A 88 -11.30 15.48 5.69
CA ILE A 88 -12.70 15.02 5.84
C ILE A 88 -12.86 13.88 6.85
N GLY A 89 -11.75 13.34 7.35
CA GLY A 89 -11.71 12.24 8.30
C GLY A 89 -11.87 10.85 7.66
N PRO A 90 -11.53 9.79 8.39
CA PRO A 90 -11.35 8.45 7.82
C PRO A 90 -12.63 7.82 7.28
N THR A 91 -13.74 7.94 8.00
CA THR A 91 -15.02 7.35 7.61
C THR A 91 -15.49 7.89 6.27
N LYS A 92 -15.44 9.22 6.06
CA LYS A 92 -15.84 9.84 4.79
C LYS A 92 -14.88 9.51 3.65
N THR A 93 -13.56 9.52 3.91
CA THR A 93 -12.56 9.13 2.91
C THR A 93 -12.73 7.68 2.46
N SER A 94 -12.99 6.76 3.39
CA SER A 94 -13.25 5.35 3.07
C SER A 94 -14.51 5.16 2.21
N ILE A 95 -15.59 5.91 2.49
CA ILE A 95 -16.83 5.89 1.70
C ILE A 95 -16.60 6.46 0.30
N MET A 96 -15.84 7.56 0.19
CA MET A 96 -15.49 8.14 -1.10
C MET A 96 -14.68 7.17 -1.95
N GLY A 97 -13.67 6.52 -1.36
CA GLY A 97 -12.88 5.49 -2.01
C GLY A 97 -13.73 4.29 -2.46
N ALA A 98 -14.60 3.78 -1.58
CA ALA A 98 -15.51 2.68 -1.90
C ALA A 98 -16.51 3.04 -3.00
N THR A 99 -16.99 4.28 -3.04
CA THR A 99 -17.89 4.77 -4.09
C THR A 99 -17.18 4.79 -5.44
N LEU A 100 -15.97 5.37 -5.50
CA LEU A 100 -15.16 5.38 -6.71
C LEU A 100 -14.83 3.97 -7.17
N TYR A 101 -14.49 3.07 -6.24
CA TYR A 101 -14.21 1.67 -6.53
C TYR A 101 -15.44 0.95 -7.09
N GLY A 102 -16.60 1.12 -6.47
CA GLY A 102 -17.87 0.53 -6.93
C GLY A 102 -18.27 1.01 -8.32
N ILE A 103 -18.16 2.32 -8.59
CA ILE A 103 -18.36 2.88 -9.93
C ILE A 103 -17.34 2.28 -10.91
N GLY A 104 -16.08 2.15 -10.50
CA GLY A 104 -15.03 1.50 -11.29
C GLY A 104 -15.40 0.06 -11.68
N CYS A 105 -15.94 -0.73 -10.76
CA CYS A 105 -16.43 -2.07 -11.05
C CYS A 105 -17.56 -2.07 -12.09
N LEU A 106 -18.55 -1.18 -11.92
CA LEU A 106 -19.67 -1.08 -12.86
C LEU A 106 -19.21 -0.64 -14.25
N VAL A 107 -18.35 0.36 -14.34
CA VAL A 107 -17.80 0.87 -15.62
C VAL A 107 -16.93 -0.19 -16.29
N PHE A 108 -16.05 -0.87 -15.54
CA PHE A 108 -15.22 -1.95 -16.06
C PHE A 108 -16.07 -3.12 -16.59
N GLY A 109 -17.12 -3.50 -15.85
CA GLY A 109 -18.02 -4.58 -16.25
C GLY A 109 -18.81 -4.31 -17.52
N ASN A 110 -19.16 -3.04 -17.81
CA ASN A 110 -19.82 -2.68 -19.06
C ASN A 110 -18.86 -2.66 -20.27
N GLY A 111 -17.55 -2.73 -20.04
CA GLY A 111 -16.54 -2.85 -21.08
C GLY A 111 -16.52 -1.66 -22.04
N TYR A 112 -16.40 -1.94 -23.34
CA TYR A 112 -16.34 -0.90 -24.36
C TYR A 112 -17.74 -0.38 -24.69
N ILE A 113 -18.07 0.82 -24.21
CA ILE A 113 -19.36 1.45 -24.45
C ILE A 113 -19.21 2.43 -25.60
N ARG A 114 -20.02 2.22 -26.64
CA ARG A 114 -20.05 3.08 -27.82
C ARG A 114 -21.39 3.82 -27.87
N TRP A 115 -21.63 4.81 -27.01
CA TRP A 115 -22.75 5.79 -27.13
C TRP A 115 -22.77 6.78 -25.93
N PRO A 116 -22.88 8.12 -26.11
CA PRO A 116 -22.70 8.96 -27.32
C PRO A 116 -21.23 9.29 -27.64
N PHE A 117 -20.30 9.01 -26.72
CA PHE A 117 -18.86 9.04 -26.95
C PHE A 117 -18.30 7.62 -26.85
N VAL A 118 -17.16 7.37 -27.52
CA VAL A 118 -16.40 6.14 -27.32
C VAL A 118 -15.76 6.21 -25.95
N LEU A 119 -16.30 5.47 -24.98
CA LEU A 119 -15.69 5.31 -23.67
C LEU A 119 -15.12 3.91 -23.56
N ASP A 120 -13.79 3.85 -23.41
CA ASP A 120 -13.12 2.61 -23.07
C ASP A 120 -13.34 2.32 -21.57
N GLY A 121 -14.46 1.65 -21.26
CA GLY A 121 -14.87 1.37 -19.88
C GLY A 121 -13.92 0.42 -19.17
N TYR A 122 -13.14 -0.40 -19.89
CA TYR A 122 -12.07 -1.17 -19.28
C TYR A 122 -10.98 -0.25 -18.73
N TYR A 123 -10.51 0.72 -19.52
CA TYR A 123 -9.55 1.73 -19.03
C TYR A 123 -10.12 2.60 -17.91
N ALA A 124 -11.28 3.22 -18.15
CA ALA A 124 -11.88 4.15 -17.20
C ALA A 124 -12.24 3.45 -15.88
N GLY A 125 -12.80 2.24 -15.97
CA GLY A 125 -13.12 1.42 -14.80
C GLY A 125 -11.87 1.04 -14.01
N PHE A 126 -10.82 0.56 -14.69
CA PHE A 126 -9.58 0.14 -14.01
C PHE A 126 -8.86 1.33 -13.34
N PHE A 127 -8.92 2.52 -13.93
CA PHE A 127 -8.41 3.76 -13.31
C PHE A 127 -9.20 4.15 -12.06
N LEU A 128 -10.52 4.01 -12.08
CA LEU A 128 -11.35 4.26 -10.89
C LEU A 128 -11.05 3.27 -9.76
N LEU A 129 -10.79 1.99 -10.08
CA LEU A 129 -10.32 1.02 -9.08
C LEU A 129 -8.98 1.45 -8.48
N ALA A 130 -8.04 1.91 -9.31
CA ALA A 130 -6.73 2.40 -8.90
C ALA A 130 -6.80 3.66 -8.01
N ILE A 131 -7.68 4.61 -8.30
CA ILE A 131 -7.89 5.82 -7.47
C ILE A 131 -8.60 5.48 -6.16
N GLY A 132 -9.62 4.61 -6.21
CA GLY A 132 -10.41 4.22 -5.03
C GLY A 132 -9.61 3.43 -3.99
N SER A 133 -8.63 2.63 -4.46
CA SER A 133 -7.87 1.72 -3.61
C SER A 133 -7.07 2.43 -2.49
N PRO A 134 -6.21 3.43 -2.76
CA PRO A 134 -5.49 4.18 -1.72
C PRO A 134 -6.40 4.86 -0.71
N LEU A 135 -7.55 5.38 -1.16
CA LEU A 135 -8.50 6.07 -0.28
C LEU A 135 -9.10 5.13 0.78
N ILE A 136 -9.43 3.89 0.39
CA ILE A 136 -9.91 2.86 1.33
C ILE A 136 -8.75 2.37 2.22
N PHE A 137 -7.58 2.13 1.62
CA PHE A 137 -6.43 1.56 2.32
C PHE A 137 -5.88 2.48 3.42
N LEU A 138 -5.57 3.74 3.08
CA LEU A 138 -4.99 4.70 4.04
C LEU A 138 -5.97 5.03 5.17
N SER A 139 -7.26 5.16 4.84
CA SER A 139 -8.31 5.39 5.85
C SER A 139 -8.56 4.19 6.76
N SER A 140 -8.02 3.01 6.46
CA SER A 140 -8.17 1.83 7.32
C SER A 140 -7.21 1.81 8.50
N PHE A 141 -6.10 2.57 8.45
CA PHE A 141 -5.03 2.44 9.44
C PHE A 141 -5.38 2.92 10.83
N HIS A 142 -6.24 3.93 10.98
CA HIS A 142 -6.64 4.39 12.32
C HIS A 142 -7.36 3.29 13.12
N ILE A 143 -7.99 2.31 12.45
CA ILE A 143 -8.71 1.22 13.13
C ILE A 143 -7.78 0.28 13.90
N SER A 144 -6.49 0.23 13.54
CA SER A 144 -5.50 -0.45 14.36
C SER A 144 -5.49 0.06 15.81
N ASN A 145 -5.80 1.34 16.03
CA ASN A 145 -5.85 1.94 17.36
C ASN A 145 -7.17 1.68 18.11
N ALA A 146 -8.15 0.97 17.53
CA ALA A 146 -9.39 0.60 18.23
C ALA A 146 -9.12 -0.30 19.46
N PHE A 147 -8.04 -1.09 19.39
CA PHE A 147 -7.49 -1.90 20.49
C PHE A 147 -5.99 -1.62 20.65
N PRO A 148 -5.61 -0.60 21.46
CA PRO A 148 -4.21 -0.16 21.57
C PRO A 148 -3.22 -1.26 21.95
N ALA A 149 -3.64 -2.23 22.79
CA ALA A 149 -2.81 -3.36 23.20
C ALA A 149 -2.51 -4.37 22.08
N ARG A 150 -3.22 -4.31 20.93
CA ARG A 150 -3.08 -5.24 19.80
C ARG A 150 -3.02 -4.52 18.46
N SER A 151 -2.61 -3.25 18.45
CA SER A 151 -2.67 -2.40 17.26
C SER A 151 -1.76 -2.88 16.13
N GLY A 152 -0.54 -3.33 16.43
CA GLY A 152 0.37 -3.89 15.43
C GLY A 152 -0.18 -5.16 14.77
N LEU A 153 -0.82 -6.04 15.54
CA LEU A 153 -1.48 -7.24 15.00
C LEU A 153 -2.65 -6.88 14.07
N ILE A 154 -3.49 -5.90 14.43
CA ILE A 154 -4.59 -5.45 13.55
C ILE A 154 -4.05 -4.83 12.27
N LEU A 155 -3.02 -3.97 12.38
CA LEU A 155 -2.37 -3.37 11.22
C LEU A 155 -1.76 -4.43 10.29
N SER A 156 -1.16 -5.48 10.86
CA SER A 156 -0.64 -6.63 10.11
C SER A 156 -1.72 -7.34 9.30
N PHE A 157 -2.89 -7.56 9.90
CA PHE A 157 -4.01 -8.17 9.18
C PHE A 157 -4.53 -7.28 8.05
N ILE A 158 -4.55 -5.96 8.23
CA ILE A 158 -4.91 -5.02 7.15
C ILE A 158 -3.90 -5.10 6.01
N MET A 159 -2.60 -5.13 6.31
CA MET A 159 -1.54 -5.27 5.30
C MET A 159 -1.59 -6.63 4.59
N ALA A 160 -1.83 -7.70 5.34
CA ALA A 160 -2.03 -9.04 4.79
C ALA A 160 -3.26 -9.10 3.88
N ALA A 161 -4.37 -8.47 4.29
CA ALA A 161 -5.58 -8.37 3.48
C ALA A 161 -5.34 -7.60 2.17
N PHE A 162 -4.62 -6.48 2.22
CA PHE A 162 -4.21 -5.74 1.02
C PHE A 162 -3.43 -6.63 0.05
N ASN A 163 -2.41 -7.34 0.54
CA ASN A 163 -1.61 -8.21 -0.32
C ASN A 163 -2.41 -9.40 -0.87
N ALA A 164 -3.31 -9.95 -0.05
CA ALA A 164 -4.20 -11.05 -0.43
C ALA A 164 -5.30 -10.62 -1.40
N SER A 165 -5.50 -9.32 -1.63
CA SER A 165 -6.63 -8.80 -2.40
C SER A 165 -6.60 -9.17 -3.88
N SER A 166 -5.41 -9.40 -4.44
CA SER A 166 -5.23 -9.94 -5.79
C SER A 166 -5.91 -11.31 -6.01
N THR A 167 -6.19 -12.06 -4.94
CA THR A 167 -6.91 -13.35 -4.98
C THR A 167 -8.28 -13.22 -5.65
N ALA A 168 -8.92 -12.05 -5.61
CA ALA A 168 -10.21 -11.85 -6.27
C ALA A 168 -10.15 -12.08 -7.79
N PHE A 169 -9.07 -11.66 -8.46
CA PHE A 169 -8.89 -11.89 -9.89
C PHE A 169 -8.41 -13.31 -10.20
N VAL A 170 -7.67 -13.94 -9.27
CA VAL A 170 -7.35 -15.37 -9.36
C VAL A 170 -8.63 -16.21 -9.29
N LEU A 171 -9.53 -15.86 -8.37
CA LEU A 171 -10.82 -16.54 -8.24
C LEU A 171 -11.67 -16.35 -9.50
N PHE A 172 -11.69 -15.15 -10.08
CA PHE A 172 -12.33 -14.89 -11.36
C PHE A 172 -11.80 -15.81 -12.47
N ASP A 173 -10.48 -15.84 -12.67
CA ASP A 173 -9.84 -16.68 -13.69
C ASP A 173 -10.12 -18.18 -13.48
N TRP A 174 -10.12 -18.64 -12.22
CA TRP A 174 -10.46 -20.03 -11.88
C TRP A 174 -11.93 -20.37 -12.17
N VAL A 175 -12.87 -19.50 -11.77
CA VAL A 175 -14.31 -19.70 -12.03
C VAL A 175 -14.58 -19.66 -13.53
N ASP A 176 -13.96 -18.74 -14.27
CA ASP A 176 -14.09 -18.63 -15.73
C ASP A 176 -13.62 -19.90 -16.43
N LYS A 177 -12.44 -20.42 -16.07
CA LYS A 177 -11.91 -21.68 -16.62
C LYS A 177 -12.82 -22.89 -16.34
N LYS A 178 -13.47 -22.93 -15.18
CA LYS A 178 -14.34 -24.05 -14.78
C LYS A 178 -15.74 -23.97 -15.41
N SER A 179 -16.30 -22.76 -15.50
CA SER A 179 -17.67 -22.53 -15.96
C SER A 179 -17.76 -22.35 -17.49
N GLY A 180 -16.69 -21.88 -18.14
CA GLY A 180 -16.64 -21.62 -19.59
C GLY A 180 -17.43 -20.40 -20.06
N ASN A 181 -18.49 -20.01 -19.35
CA ASN A 181 -19.44 -18.97 -19.76
C ASN A 181 -19.60 -17.78 -18.79
N MET A 182 -18.68 -17.59 -17.85
CA MET A 182 -18.77 -16.43 -16.95
C MET A 182 -18.56 -15.13 -17.74
N SER A 183 -19.54 -14.22 -17.71
CA SER A 183 -19.39 -12.89 -18.31
C SER A 183 -18.57 -11.98 -17.40
N ILE A 184 -17.66 -11.19 -17.97
CA ILE A 184 -16.91 -10.15 -17.24
C ILE A 184 -17.89 -9.18 -16.56
N GLN A 185 -18.97 -8.82 -17.27
CA GLN A 185 -20.01 -7.92 -16.76
C GLN A 185 -20.66 -8.45 -15.49
N ALA A 186 -21.11 -9.71 -15.51
CA ALA A 186 -21.78 -10.33 -14.38
C ALA A 186 -20.84 -10.40 -13.16
N TRP A 187 -19.58 -10.78 -13.38
CA TRP A 187 -18.59 -10.83 -12.30
C TRP A 187 -18.38 -9.48 -11.64
N PHE A 188 -18.08 -8.44 -12.43
CA PHE A 188 -17.78 -7.11 -11.90
C PHE A 188 -19.02 -6.41 -11.31
N TRP A 189 -20.22 -6.67 -11.81
CA TRP A 189 -21.46 -6.18 -11.20
C TRP A 189 -21.74 -6.84 -9.85
N CYS A 190 -21.56 -8.16 -9.74
CA CYS A 190 -21.61 -8.83 -8.45
C CYS A 190 -20.51 -8.32 -7.52
N TYR A 191 -19.32 -8.05 -8.04
CA TYR A 191 -18.21 -7.52 -7.27
C TYR A 191 -18.49 -6.11 -6.73
N ALA A 192 -19.24 -5.28 -7.47
CA ALA A 192 -19.67 -3.95 -7.02
C ALA A 192 -20.61 -3.98 -5.80
N LEU A 193 -21.22 -5.13 -5.47
CA LEU A 193 -22.00 -5.28 -4.24
C LEU A 193 -21.14 -5.19 -2.98
N ILE A 194 -19.86 -5.57 -3.06
CA ILE A 194 -18.93 -5.52 -1.93
C ILE A 194 -18.70 -4.07 -1.45
N PRO A 195 -18.24 -3.13 -2.30
CA PRO A 195 -18.10 -1.74 -1.89
C PRO A 195 -19.45 -1.11 -1.53
N ALA A 196 -20.56 -1.48 -2.18
CA ALA A 196 -21.89 -1.01 -1.81
C ALA A 196 -22.29 -1.42 -0.38
N LEU A 197 -22.09 -2.70 -0.03
CA LEU A 197 -22.30 -3.21 1.32
C LEU A 197 -21.40 -2.50 2.33
N PHE A 198 -20.13 -2.27 1.98
CA PHE A 198 -19.20 -1.55 2.84
C PHE A 198 -19.64 -0.10 3.09
N ILE A 199 -20.14 0.63 2.07
CA ILE A 199 -20.68 1.98 2.25
C ILE A 199 -21.82 1.98 3.27
N VAL A 200 -22.74 1.00 3.18
CA VAL A 200 -23.85 0.86 4.13
C VAL A 200 -23.32 0.57 5.54
N LEU A 201 -22.45 -0.42 5.68
CA LEU A 201 -21.89 -0.80 6.99
C LEU A 201 -21.09 0.33 7.63
N GLN A 202 -20.27 1.03 6.84
CA GLN A 202 -19.43 2.13 7.29
C GLN A 202 -20.25 3.38 7.62
N SER A 203 -21.38 3.60 6.93
CA SER A 203 -22.31 4.69 7.26
C SER A 203 -23.07 4.43 8.57
N LEU A 204 -23.40 3.16 8.87
CA LEU A 204 -24.13 2.77 10.07
C LEU A 204 -23.24 2.61 11.31
N THR A 205 -22.02 2.09 11.10
CA THR A 205 -21.14 1.67 12.20
C THR A 205 -19.83 2.43 12.27
N GLY A 206 -19.52 3.28 11.29
CA GLY A 206 -18.25 3.99 11.22
C GLY A 206 -18.01 4.90 12.43
N PRO A 207 -16.78 4.93 12.98
CA PRO A 207 -16.48 5.82 14.08
C PRO A 207 -16.55 7.28 13.61
N PRO A 208 -17.18 8.19 14.37
CA PRO A 208 -17.33 9.59 13.97
C PRO A 208 -16.01 10.35 13.98
N ASN A 209 -15.06 9.93 14.83
CA ASN A 209 -13.71 10.49 14.93
C ASN A 209 -12.68 9.38 14.73
N ALA A 210 -11.52 9.73 14.18
CA ALA A 210 -10.40 8.81 14.06
C ALA A 210 -9.99 8.30 15.45
N TYR A 211 -9.67 7.00 15.54
CA TYR A 211 -9.10 6.44 16.76
C TYR A 211 -7.68 6.97 16.93
N GLN A 212 -7.51 7.92 17.85
CA GLN A 212 -6.21 8.39 18.26
C GLN A 212 -5.57 7.36 19.19
N LYS A 213 -4.29 7.06 18.94
CA LYS A 213 -3.44 6.42 19.93
C LYS A 213 -3.31 7.41 21.09
N GLN A 214 -3.75 7.06 22.29
CA GLN A 214 -3.43 7.83 23.49
C GLN A 214 -1.90 7.84 23.62
N MET A 215 -1.26 8.92 23.20
CA MET A 215 0.04 9.30 23.72
C MET A 215 -0.23 9.68 25.17
N VAL A 216 0.21 8.84 26.11
CA VAL A 216 0.20 9.23 27.52
C VAL A 216 0.97 10.55 27.60
N SER A 217 0.28 11.62 28.00
CA SER A 217 0.89 12.91 28.31
C SER A 217 1.85 12.72 29.49
N GLN A 218 3.12 12.46 29.20
CA GLN A 218 4.20 12.64 30.15
C GLN A 218 4.62 14.12 30.12
N GLU A 219 3.68 15.00 30.48
CA GLU A 219 3.85 16.46 30.47
C GLU A 219 4.71 16.96 31.64
N ASN A 220 5.69 16.19 32.13
CA ASN A 220 6.60 16.69 33.17
C ASN A 220 8.04 16.18 33.13
N GLN A 221 8.50 15.47 32.09
CA GLN A 221 9.93 15.10 31.94
C GLN A 221 10.37 14.93 30.48
N LEU A 222 10.18 15.93 29.61
CA LEU A 222 10.63 15.87 28.21
C LEU A 222 11.55 17.04 27.84
N SER A 223 12.73 17.07 28.44
CA SER A 223 13.96 17.40 27.71
C SER A 223 14.64 16.06 27.45
N ASP A 224 15.00 15.81 26.20
CA ASP A 224 15.62 14.57 25.69
C ASP A 224 14.68 13.36 25.57
N ASN A 225 14.14 13.12 24.36
CA ASN A 225 14.03 11.82 23.66
C ASN A 225 12.86 11.81 22.64
N PRO A 226 13.13 11.90 21.33
CA PRO A 226 12.13 11.77 20.28
C PRO A 226 12.18 10.38 19.63
N ALA A 227 11.50 9.39 20.20
CA ALA A 227 11.34 8.08 19.56
C ALA A 227 10.05 7.39 20.02
N SER A 228 8.89 7.89 19.56
CA SER A 228 7.60 7.18 19.66
C SER A 228 6.55 7.84 18.77
N ALA A 229 6.64 7.65 17.45
CA ALA A 229 5.55 7.95 16.53
C ALA A 229 5.35 6.77 15.56
N VAL A 230 4.08 6.43 15.33
CA VAL A 230 3.62 5.21 14.66
C VAL A 230 4.07 5.20 13.19
N THR A 231 4.96 4.26 12.86
CA THR A 231 5.46 4.00 11.52
C THR A 231 4.41 3.29 10.66
N TYR A 232 4.30 3.69 9.40
CA TYR A 232 3.74 2.83 8.36
C TYR A 232 4.62 1.59 8.26
N GLY A 233 4.17 0.44 8.78
CA GLY A 233 4.86 -0.85 8.63
C GLY A 233 5.48 -1.46 9.88
N THR A 234 5.51 -0.80 11.06
CA THR A 234 5.92 -1.50 12.29
C THR A 234 4.76 -2.33 12.84
N ILE A 235 4.86 -3.65 12.67
CA ILE A 235 4.04 -4.64 13.34
C ILE A 235 4.52 -4.71 14.79
N SER A 236 4.11 -3.77 15.63
CA SER A 236 4.41 -3.89 17.06
C SER A 236 3.61 -5.07 17.64
N THR A 237 4.27 -6.21 17.76
CA THR A 237 3.79 -7.37 18.51
C THR A 237 4.34 -7.28 19.93
N GLY A 238 3.50 -6.81 20.86
CA GLY A 238 3.81 -6.83 22.29
C GLY A 238 2.56 -6.57 23.12
N GLU A 239 2.16 -7.56 23.91
CA GLU A 239 1.20 -7.38 25.01
C GLU A 239 1.77 -6.43 26.08
N PRO A 240 0.93 -5.78 26.89
CA PRO A 240 1.37 -4.89 27.96
C PRO A 240 1.86 -5.72 29.15
N SER A 241 3.06 -6.30 29.06
CA SER A 241 3.78 -6.76 30.24
C SER A 241 4.50 -5.56 30.86
N SER A 242 4.21 -5.32 32.13
CA SER A 242 4.89 -4.39 33.02
C SER A 242 6.38 -4.75 33.16
N GLU A 243 7.17 -4.42 32.15
CA GLU A 243 8.62 -4.41 32.20
C GLU A 243 9.10 -2.99 31.94
N GLN A 244 10.08 -2.59 32.76
CA GLN A 244 10.83 -1.34 32.70
C GLN A 244 11.22 -0.98 31.26
N PRO A 245 11.36 0.32 30.93
CA PRO A 245 11.74 0.77 29.60
C PRO A 245 13.09 0.14 29.23
N ARG A 246 13.06 -0.84 28.33
CA ARG A 246 14.26 -1.45 27.76
C ARG A 246 14.98 -0.34 27.02
N HIS A 247 16.14 0.07 27.54
CA HIS A 247 17.05 1.02 26.92
C HIS A 247 17.14 0.75 25.40
N PRO A 248 17.13 1.79 24.55
CA PRO A 248 17.39 1.59 23.13
C PRO A 248 18.77 0.94 23.02
N ASP A 249 18.82 -0.27 22.47
CA ASP A 249 20.07 -0.94 22.15
C ASP A 249 20.87 0.04 21.25
N PRO A 250 22.12 0.41 21.59
CA PRO A 250 22.88 1.47 20.91
C PRO A 250 23.38 1.07 19.51
N LYS A 251 22.63 0.20 18.80
CA LYS A 251 23.10 -0.47 17.57
C LYS A 251 22.74 0.25 16.28
N ASP A 252 21.70 1.08 16.25
CA ASP A 252 21.37 1.87 15.07
C ASP A 252 21.75 3.34 15.28
N THR A 253 22.97 3.71 14.86
CA THR A 253 23.45 5.11 14.76
C THR A 253 22.57 5.98 13.86
N PHE A 254 21.60 5.36 13.17
CA PHE A 254 20.78 5.93 12.12
C PHE A 254 19.43 6.48 12.59
N VAL A 255 19.01 6.17 13.83
CA VAL A 255 17.72 6.59 14.37
C VAL A 255 17.77 8.06 14.82
N GLY A 256 16.81 8.86 14.36
CA GLY A 256 16.60 10.24 14.79
C GLY A 256 17.50 11.30 14.15
N ILE A 257 18.30 10.95 13.14
CA ILE A 257 19.25 11.88 12.46
C ILE A 257 18.57 13.18 11.99
N MET A 258 17.31 13.10 11.56
CA MET A 258 16.55 14.26 11.07
C MET A 258 15.40 14.67 11.98
N SER A 259 15.36 14.15 13.21
CA SER A 259 14.35 14.50 14.21
C SER A 259 14.41 16.01 14.52
N GLY A 260 13.24 16.66 14.59
CA GLY A 260 13.12 18.10 14.85
C GLY A 260 13.27 19.06 13.66
N ARG A 261 13.69 18.58 12.47
CA ARG A 261 13.79 19.44 11.25
C ARG A 261 12.42 19.63 10.57
N PRO A 262 12.16 20.77 9.89
CA PRO A 262 10.91 20.97 9.16
C PRO A 262 10.74 19.95 8.02
N PHE A 263 9.49 19.58 7.73
CA PHE A 263 9.12 18.54 6.76
C PHE A 263 9.82 18.71 5.39
N ILE A 264 9.82 19.92 4.83
CA ILE A 264 10.45 20.20 3.53
C ILE A 264 11.95 19.87 3.55
N VAL A 265 12.64 20.14 4.67
CA VAL A 265 14.08 19.81 4.81
C VAL A 265 14.31 18.30 4.92
N GLN A 266 13.38 17.57 5.53
CA GLN A 266 13.45 16.10 5.55
C GLN A 266 13.20 15.52 4.15
N LEU A 267 12.26 16.10 3.39
CA LEU A 267 11.91 15.68 2.02
C LEU A 267 13.06 15.91 1.03
N PHE A 268 13.75 17.04 1.12
CA PHE A 268 14.91 17.35 0.26
C PHE A 268 16.25 16.88 0.84
N SER A 269 16.22 15.98 1.81
CA SER A 269 17.44 15.43 2.39
C SER A 269 18.09 14.38 1.48
N ARG A 270 19.42 14.22 1.63
CA ARG A 270 20.17 13.15 0.94
C ARG A 270 19.63 11.75 1.29
N HIS A 271 19.23 11.53 2.54
CA HIS A 271 18.72 10.23 2.99
C HIS A 271 17.38 9.89 2.33
N PHE A 272 16.46 10.85 2.26
CA PHE A 272 15.18 10.67 1.57
C PHE A 272 15.37 10.52 0.06
N GLY A 273 16.24 11.33 -0.56
CA GLY A 273 16.51 11.23 -1.99
C GLY A 273 17.09 9.88 -2.42
N LEU A 274 18.03 9.32 -1.65
CA LEU A 274 18.58 7.97 -1.91
C LEU A 274 17.53 6.88 -1.71
N LEU A 275 16.72 6.96 -0.66
CA LEU A 275 15.62 6.02 -0.43
C LEU A 275 14.58 6.08 -1.56
N LEU A 276 14.22 7.29 -1.98
CA LEU A 276 13.26 7.52 -3.06
C LEU A 276 13.79 6.93 -4.38
N LEU A 277 15.06 7.15 -4.70
CA LEU A 277 15.69 6.58 -5.90
C LEU A 277 15.68 5.05 -5.85
N PHE A 278 16.13 4.47 -4.74
CA PHE A 278 16.14 3.02 -4.52
C PHE A 278 14.74 2.41 -4.67
N PHE A 279 13.76 3.00 -3.97
CA PHE A 279 12.38 2.54 -4.00
C PHE A 279 11.74 2.70 -5.38
N SER A 280 12.04 3.79 -6.10
CA SER A 280 11.49 4.03 -7.44
C SER A 280 11.97 2.98 -8.44
N VAL A 281 13.29 2.72 -8.47
CA VAL A 281 13.87 1.68 -9.36
C VAL A 281 13.29 0.31 -9.03
N TYR A 282 13.15 0.01 -7.74
CA TYR A 282 12.63 -1.29 -7.32
C TYR A 282 11.13 -1.44 -7.59
N ALA A 283 10.33 -0.42 -7.30
CA ALA A 283 8.89 -0.42 -7.54
C ALA A 283 8.59 -0.55 -9.03
N ASP A 284 9.34 0.15 -9.88
CA ASP A 284 9.26 0.02 -11.33
C ASP A 284 9.54 -1.43 -11.77
N ARG A 285 10.62 -2.04 -11.27
CA ARG A 285 10.98 -3.43 -11.56
C ARG A 285 9.88 -4.43 -11.16
N VAL A 286 9.32 -4.28 -9.95
CA VAL A 286 8.23 -5.16 -9.47
C VAL A 286 6.99 -5.05 -10.35
N ASN A 287 6.62 -3.81 -10.73
CA ASN A 287 5.44 -3.59 -11.55
C ASN A 287 5.64 -4.13 -12.97
N TRP A 288 6.82 -3.90 -13.55
CA TRP A 288 7.19 -4.45 -14.85
C TRP A 288 7.09 -5.97 -14.89
N GLU A 289 7.56 -6.63 -13.83
CA GLU A 289 7.49 -8.08 -13.71
C GLU A 289 6.05 -8.60 -13.62
N ILE A 290 5.21 -8.04 -12.73
CA ILE A 290 3.79 -8.45 -12.61
C ILE A 290 3.07 -8.35 -13.95
N GLN A 291 3.38 -7.32 -14.72
CA GLN A 291 2.78 -7.05 -16.02
C GLN A 291 3.22 -8.05 -17.10
N THR A 292 4.51 -8.38 -17.14
CA THR A 292 5.12 -9.13 -18.25
C THR A 292 5.42 -10.59 -17.89
N ILE A 293 5.06 -11.07 -16.69
CA ILE A 293 5.45 -12.39 -16.18
C ILE A 293 5.12 -13.55 -17.15
N SER A 294 3.97 -13.50 -17.80
CA SER A 294 3.56 -14.54 -18.77
C SER A 294 4.47 -14.56 -20.00
N GLU A 295 4.85 -13.38 -20.49
CA GLU A 295 5.76 -13.22 -21.64
C GLU A 295 7.19 -13.62 -21.26
N GLN A 296 7.63 -13.24 -20.05
CA GLN A 296 8.94 -13.62 -19.52
C GLN A 296 9.09 -15.14 -19.40
N PHE A 297 8.08 -15.83 -18.85
CA PHE A 297 8.13 -17.29 -18.79
C PHE A 297 8.11 -17.94 -20.16
N LEU A 298 7.35 -17.39 -21.11
CA LEU A 298 7.36 -17.89 -22.48
C LEU A 298 8.74 -17.75 -23.12
N PHE A 299 9.42 -16.62 -22.88
CA PHE A 299 10.78 -16.39 -23.35
C PHE A 299 11.82 -17.32 -22.72
N TYR A 300 11.80 -17.51 -21.40
CA TYR A 300 12.82 -18.30 -20.69
C TYR A 300 12.60 -19.83 -20.77
N LEU A 301 11.34 -20.29 -20.74
CA LEU A 301 11.04 -21.73 -20.74
C LEU A 301 10.84 -22.30 -22.15
N ALA A 302 10.64 -21.45 -23.17
CA ALA A 302 10.35 -21.81 -24.57
C ALA A 302 9.12 -22.71 -24.82
N ASN A 303 8.57 -23.33 -23.77
CA ASN A 303 7.38 -24.18 -23.79
C ASN A 303 6.14 -23.39 -23.36
N PRO A 304 5.11 -23.25 -24.21
CA PRO A 304 3.92 -22.47 -23.86
C PRO A 304 3.12 -23.08 -22.70
N ASN A 305 3.09 -24.42 -22.59
CA ASN A 305 2.38 -25.10 -21.51
C ASN A 305 3.03 -24.88 -20.14
N ASP A 306 4.36 -24.87 -20.08
CA ASP A 306 5.10 -24.64 -18.83
C ASP A 306 5.02 -23.17 -18.41
N ALA A 307 5.08 -22.24 -19.38
CA ALA A 307 4.89 -20.82 -19.13
C ALA A 307 3.51 -20.50 -18.54
N LEU A 308 2.44 -21.12 -19.07
CA LEU A 308 1.09 -20.97 -18.53
C LEU A 308 0.97 -21.54 -17.11
N ARG A 309 1.59 -22.70 -16.84
CA ARG A 309 1.63 -23.29 -15.49
C ARG A 309 2.36 -22.38 -14.51
N MET A 310 3.52 -21.84 -14.90
CA MET A 310 4.30 -20.93 -14.05
C MET A 310 3.57 -19.60 -13.82
N SER A 311 2.94 -19.02 -14.84
CA SER A 311 2.15 -17.80 -14.69
C SER A 311 0.93 -18.01 -13.76
N SER A 312 0.29 -19.18 -13.86
CA SER A 312 -0.79 -19.56 -12.93
C SER A 312 -0.27 -19.73 -11.50
N LEU A 313 0.90 -20.35 -11.31
CA LEU A 313 1.52 -20.47 -9.99
C LEU A 313 1.87 -19.11 -9.42
N PHE A 314 2.51 -18.24 -10.20
CA PHE A 314 2.84 -16.86 -9.80
C PHE A 314 1.60 -16.12 -9.30
N SER A 315 0.50 -16.21 -10.05
CA SER A 315 -0.76 -15.55 -9.69
C SER A 315 -1.34 -16.06 -8.36
N ILE A 316 -1.16 -17.34 -8.04
CA ILE A 316 -1.59 -17.94 -6.76
C ILE A 316 -0.62 -17.61 -5.63
N LEU A 317 0.69 -17.60 -5.90
CA LEU A 317 1.71 -17.31 -4.89
C LEU A 317 1.67 -15.83 -4.48
N LEU A 318 1.41 -14.90 -5.42
CA LEU A 318 1.32 -13.45 -5.19
C LEU A 318 0.58 -13.06 -3.90
N PRO A 319 -0.68 -13.48 -3.68
CA PRO A 319 -1.39 -13.19 -2.43
C PRO A 319 -0.83 -13.95 -1.22
N LEU A 320 -0.37 -15.19 -1.40
CA LEU A 320 0.11 -16.06 -0.31
C LEU A 320 1.40 -15.56 0.33
N GLY A 321 2.42 -15.20 -0.46
CA GLY A 321 3.68 -14.73 0.13
C GLY A 321 3.56 -13.33 0.72
N GLY A 322 2.53 -12.56 0.35
CA GLY A 322 2.11 -11.38 1.09
C GLY A 322 1.65 -11.69 2.52
N ILE A 323 0.79 -12.70 2.69
CA ILE A 323 0.29 -13.13 4.00
C ILE A 323 1.42 -13.72 4.86
N ILE A 324 2.25 -14.58 4.27
CA ILE A 324 3.35 -15.27 4.97
C ILE A 324 4.51 -14.32 5.27
N GLY A 325 4.80 -13.40 4.35
CA GLY A 325 5.91 -12.46 4.48
C GLY A 325 5.71 -11.46 5.62
N VAL A 326 4.50 -10.91 5.77
CA VAL A 326 4.19 -9.85 6.74
C VAL A 326 4.66 -10.18 8.18
N PRO A 327 4.33 -11.33 8.79
CA PRO A 327 4.84 -11.69 10.13
C PRO A 327 6.36 -11.89 10.20
N ILE A 328 6.96 -12.51 9.19
CA ILE A 328 8.41 -12.78 9.13
C ILE A 328 9.18 -11.45 9.10
N PHE A 329 8.65 -10.44 8.43
CA PHE A 329 9.28 -9.12 8.34
C PHE A 329 9.06 -8.25 9.55
N GLY A 330 7.89 -8.32 10.20
CA GLY A 330 7.70 -7.70 11.50
C GLY A 330 8.79 -8.16 12.46
N TRP A 331 9.01 -9.48 12.54
CA TRP A 331 10.09 -10.05 13.33
C TRP A 331 11.49 -9.58 12.90
N LEU A 332 11.78 -9.55 11.59
CA LEU A 332 13.09 -9.15 11.08
C LEU A 332 13.41 -7.68 11.43
N LEU A 333 12.47 -6.77 11.25
CA LEU A 333 12.66 -5.34 11.50
C LEU A 333 12.68 -5.00 13.00
N ASP A 334 11.96 -5.76 13.82
CA ASP A 334 11.92 -5.57 15.27
C ASP A 334 13.18 -6.09 15.97
N GLN A 335 13.82 -7.15 15.46
CA GLN A 335 14.98 -7.78 16.11
C GLN A 335 16.33 -7.44 15.48
N ARG A 336 16.36 -6.90 14.26
CA ARG A 336 17.61 -6.62 13.52
C ARG A 336 17.80 -5.14 13.24
N THR A 337 19.05 -4.78 13.00
CA THR A 337 19.43 -3.41 12.62
C THR A 337 18.88 -3.05 11.24
N THR A 338 18.72 -1.76 10.99
CA THR A 338 18.29 -1.26 9.66
C THR A 338 19.27 -1.69 8.56
N PHE A 339 20.55 -1.83 8.90
CA PHE A 339 21.58 -2.35 8.01
C PHE A 339 21.35 -3.83 7.66
N ASP A 340 21.15 -4.69 8.66
CA ASP A 340 20.88 -6.12 8.45
C ASP A 340 19.63 -6.34 7.59
N ALA A 341 18.58 -5.55 7.84
CA ALA A 341 17.37 -5.57 7.01
C ALA A 341 17.71 -5.22 5.56
N SER A 342 18.41 -4.12 5.31
CA SER A 342 18.81 -3.72 3.95
C SER A 342 19.70 -4.76 3.23
N ALA A 343 20.60 -5.41 3.97
CA ALA A 343 21.44 -6.48 3.45
C ALA A 343 20.60 -7.72 3.06
N ALA A 344 19.59 -8.06 3.86
CA ALA A 344 18.66 -9.14 3.53
C ALA A 344 17.86 -8.84 2.25
N ILE A 345 17.35 -7.60 2.08
CA ILE A 345 16.66 -7.18 0.84
C ILE A 345 17.59 -7.34 -0.36
N LEU A 346 18.84 -6.88 -0.22
CA LEU A 346 19.83 -6.95 -1.29
C LEU A 346 20.13 -8.40 -1.67
N VAL A 347 20.40 -9.27 -0.69
CA VAL A 347 20.70 -10.69 -0.94
C VAL A 347 19.52 -11.37 -1.61
N ILE A 348 18.31 -11.21 -1.06
CA ILE A 348 17.10 -11.81 -1.64
C ILE A 348 16.86 -11.27 -3.06
N GLY A 349 17.05 -9.96 -3.29
CA GLY A 349 16.87 -9.33 -4.59
C GLY A 349 17.89 -9.79 -5.65
N VAL A 350 19.17 -9.94 -5.27
CA VAL A 350 20.21 -10.48 -6.15
C VAL A 350 19.96 -11.95 -6.46
N SER A 351 19.60 -12.75 -5.45
CA SER A 351 19.25 -14.17 -5.65
C SER A 351 18.03 -14.33 -6.55
N TYR A 352 16.97 -13.55 -6.31
CA TYR A 352 15.78 -13.50 -7.16
C TYR A 352 16.15 -13.19 -8.63
N GLY A 353 16.92 -12.12 -8.85
CA GLY A 353 17.33 -11.71 -10.19
C GLY A 353 18.23 -12.72 -10.90
N GLY A 354 19.20 -13.30 -10.19
CA GLY A 354 20.11 -14.31 -10.76
C GLY A 354 19.39 -15.61 -11.11
N LEU A 355 18.49 -16.08 -10.25
CA LEU A 355 17.69 -17.29 -10.51
C LEU A 355 16.65 -17.06 -11.62
N GLY A 356 16.08 -15.86 -11.73
CA GLY A 356 15.08 -15.51 -12.74
C GLY A 356 15.60 -15.49 -14.18
N MET A 357 16.91 -15.41 -14.38
CA MET A 357 17.53 -15.42 -15.72
C MET A 357 17.76 -16.84 -16.29
N THR A 358 17.41 -17.88 -15.55
CA THR A 358 17.68 -19.27 -15.92
C THR A 358 16.50 -19.91 -16.66
N SER A 359 16.76 -20.91 -17.51
CA SER A 359 15.72 -21.64 -18.25
C SER A 359 15.14 -22.85 -17.50
N LEU A 360 15.62 -23.15 -16.28
CA LEU A 360 15.13 -24.28 -15.49
C LEU A 360 13.84 -23.93 -14.74
N VAL A 361 12.85 -24.83 -14.79
CA VAL A 361 11.58 -24.67 -14.06
C VAL A 361 11.82 -24.53 -12.54
N ALA A 362 12.72 -25.33 -11.98
CA ALA A 362 12.97 -25.35 -10.54
C ALA A 362 13.52 -24.01 -10.01
N THR A 363 14.47 -23.41 -10.74
CA THR A 363 15.06 -22.11 -10.38
C THR A 363 14.06 -20.97 -10.57
N GLN A 364 13.18 -21.05 -11.58
CA GLN A 364 12.08 -20.10 -11.76
C GLN A 364 11.06 -20.16 -10.61
N ILE A 365 10.71 -21.36 -10.12
CA ILE A 365 9.84 -21.51 -8.93
C ILE A 365 10.47 -20.85 -7.70
N VAL A 366 11.77 -21.04 -7.48
CA VAL A 366 12.49 -20.40 -6.37
C VAL A 366 12.52 -18.88 -6.56
N SER A 367 12.79 -18.40 -7.77
CA SER A 367 12.80 -16.96 -8.09
C SER A 367 11.44 -16.32 -7.79
N ILE A 368 10.34 -16.91 -8.27
CA ILE A 368 8.97 -16.45 -7.97
C ILE A 368 8.70 -16.43 -6.46
N SER A 369 9.11 -17.49 -5.75
CA SER A 369 8.92 -17.59 -4.30
C SER A 369 9.64 -16.46 -3.56
N LEU A 370 10.87 -16.13 -3.98
CA LEU A 370 11.63 -15.00 -3.44
C LEU A 370 10.98 -13.65 -3.81
N PHE A 371 10.52 -13.48 -5.05
CA PHE A 371 9.84 -12.25 -5.50
C PHE A 371 8.61 -11.91 -4.65
N VAL A 372 7.73 -12.90 -4.46
CA VAL A 372 6.46 -12.70 -3.75
C VAL A 372 6.70 -12.30 -2.29
N VAL A 373 7.78 -12.80 -1.69
CA VAL A 373 8.21 -12.47 -0.34
C VAL A 373 8.90 -11.10 -0.30
N LEU A 374 9.77 -10.81 -1.27
CA LEU A 374 10.56 -9.57 -1.33
C LEU A 374 9.70 -8.31 -1.58
N ARG A 375 8.64 -8.43 -2.39
CA ARG A 375 7.74 -7.31 -2.70
C ARG A 375 7.18 -6.63 -1.45
N PRO A 376 6.40 -7.30 -0.57
CA PRO A 376 5.86 -6.69 0.65
C PRO A 376 6.97 -6.28 1.62
N LEU A 377 8.09 -7.00 1.67
CA LEU A 377 9.26 -6.66 2.49
C LEU A 377 9.71 -5.23 2.22
N LEU A 378 9.90 -4.89 0.94
CA LEU A 378 10.44 -3.60 0.55
C LEU A 378 9.52 -2.43 0.89
N TYR A 379 8.20 -2.58 0.73
CA TYR A 379 7.25 -1.52 1.13
C TYR A 379 7.27 -1.28 2.65
N ILE A 380 7.37 -2.35 3.45
CA ILE A 380 7.46 -2.25 4.91
C ILE A 380 8.79 -1.61 5.32
N PHE A 381 9.90 -2.01 4.70
CA PHE A 381 11.22 -1.45 4.96
C PHE A 381 11.29 0.05 4.69
N VAL A 382 10.73 0.54 3.58
CA VAL A 382 10.72 1.98 3.28
C VAL A 382 9.92 2.77 4.32
N GLY A 383 8.80 2.21 4.77
CA GLY A 383 8.03 2.78 5.87
C GLY A 383 8.84 2.86 7.17
N ASP A 384 9.42 1.74 7.61
CA ASP A 384 10.29 1.66 8.79
C ASP A 384 11.48 2.63 8.73
N TYR A 385 12.16 2.69 7.59
CA TYR A 385 13.29 3.58 7.35
C TYR A 385 12.90 5.06 7.48
N CYS A 386 11.78 5.47 6.88
CA CYS A 386 11.25 6.82 7.04
C CYS A 386 10.95 7.14 8.51
N GLY A 387 10.44 6.16 9.27
CA GLY A 387 10.09 6.34 10.67
C GLY A 387 11.27 6.39 11.63
N LYS A 388 12.34 5.65 11.32
CA LYS A 388 13.60 5.72 12.08
C LYS A 388 14.35 7.02 11.83
N ILE A 389 14.29 7.56 10.61
CA ILE A 389 15.00 8.79 10.24
C ILE A 389 14.32 10.06 10.77
N GLY A 390 13.00 10.15 10.59
CA GLY A 390 12.24 11.38 10.76
C GLY A 390 11.37 11.36 12.01
N ASP A 391 10.89 12.53 12.41
CA ASP A 391 9.83 12.67 13.40
C ASP A 391 8.48 12.83 12.69
N TYR A 392 7.65 11.78 12.69
CA TYR A 392 6.34 11.76 12.03
C TYR A 392 5.36 12.82 12.52
N SER A 393 5.58 13.39 13.71
CA SER A 393 4.68 14.42 14.27
C SER A 393 4.51 15.65 13.39
N ARG A 394 5.46 15.91 12.47
CA ARG A 394 5.43 17.03 11.52
C ARG A 394 5.13 16.66 10.06
N TRP A 395 4.84 15.39 9.78
CA TRP A 395 4.49 14.94 8.42
C TRP A 395 3.01 15.18 8.06
N VAL A 396 2.22 15.70 9.00
CA VAL A 396 0.85 16.16 8.73
C VAL A 396 0.91 17.46 7.95
N ILE A 397 0.48 17.42 6.69
CA ILE A 397 0.32 18.62 5.87
C ILE A 397 -0.95 19.33 6.35
N GLN A 398 -0.82 20.17 7.38
CA GLN A 398 -1.90 21.08 7.76
C GLN A 398 -1.98 22.20 6.72
N PHE A 399 -2.94 22.08 5.80
CA PHE A 399 -3.40 23.23 5.03
C PHE A 399 -4.16 24.15 5.98
N ASP A 400 -3.51 25.24 6.40
CA ASP A 400 -4.17 26.30 7.15
C ASP A 400 -5.29 26.90 6.29
N THR A 401 -6.50 26.42 6.53
CA THR A 401 -7.72 26.88 5.86
C THR A 401 -8.68 27.40 6.92
N ARG A 402 -8.25 28.42 7.67
CA ARG A 402 -9.20 29.32 8.34
C ARG A 402 -9.37 30.59 7.52
N PRO A 403 -10.60 30.94 7.09
CA PRO A 403 -10.85 32.21 6.44
C PRO A 403 -10.79 33.34 7.49
N ASN A 404 -10.09 34.42 7.13
CA ASN A 404 -10.15 35.71 7.82
C ASN A 404 -11.60 36.16 8.06
N ARG A 405 -11.99 36.39 9.32
CA ARG A 405 -12.74 37.59 9.81
C ARG A 405 -13.23 37.38 11.25
N GLN A 406 -12.65 38.13 12.20
CA GLN A 406 -13.23 39.29 12.93
C GLN A 406 -12.13 39.81 13.86
N PHE A 407 -11.41 40.87 13.45
CA PHE A 407 -11.57 42.26 13.92
C PHE A 407 -11.53 42.45 15.45
N GLY A 408 -10.38 42.96 15.92
CA GLY A 408 -10.31 44.01 16.94
C GLY A 408 -10.19 43.57 18.40
N GLN A 409 -8.96 43.40 18.89
CA GLN A 409 -8.43 44.24 19.98
C GLN A 409 -6.93 43.99 20.21
N GLU A 410 -6.18 45.08 20.04
CA GLU A 410 -4.94 45.43 20.73
C GLU A 410 -3.67 44.58 20.51
N SER A 411 -2.88 45.06 19.53
CA SER A 411 -1.50 45.52 19.74
C SER A 411 -0.98 45.41 21.18
N THR A 412 -0.04 44.49 21.44
CA THR A 412 1.20 44.85 22.15
C THR A 412 2.31 43.82 22.01
N ALA A 413 3.43 44.33 21.48
CA ALA A 413 4.80 44.01 21.90
C ALA A 413 5.38 42.61 21.59
N TRP A 414 6.06 42.56 20.45
CA TRP A 414 7.47 42.14 20.41
C TRP A 414 8.20 42.60 21.68
N LYS A 415 8.56 41.67 22.56
CA LYS A 415 9.57 41.88 23.61
C LYS A 415 10.69 40.87 23.42
N LEU A 416 11.74 41.35 22.77
CA LEU A 416 13.12 40.97 23.06
C LEU A 416 13.31 41.01 24.59
N GLN A 417 13.75 39.91 25.20
CA GLN A 417 14.34 39.93 26.54
C GLN A 417 15.85 40.16 26.40
N PRO A 418 16.40 41.27 26.91
CA PRO A 418 17.83 41.42 27.11
C PRO A 418 18.22 40.99 28.54
N ASN A 419 19.35 40.29 28.64
CA ASN A 419 20.24 40.15 29.80
C ASN A 419 19.68 39.55 31.10
N GLN A 420 20.07 38.30 31.39
CA GLN A 420 20.57 37.96 32.72
C GLN A 420 22.07 37.74 32.68
N GLN A 421 22.73 38.53 33.53
CA GLN A 421 24.17 38.65 33.73
C GLN A 421 24.77 37.33 34.24
N ARG A 422 25.85 36.91 33.60
CA ARG A 422 26.78 35.91 34.12
C ARG A 422 27.76 36.67 35.04
N MET A 423 27.56 36.58 36.36
CA MET A 423 28.58 37.03 37.33
C MET A 423 29.73 36.03 37.34
N VAL A 424 30.91 36.54 37.02
CA VAL A 424 32.22 35.90 37.16
C VAL A 424 32.73 36.31 38.54
N ASP A 425 32.91 35.35 39.44
CA ASP A 425 33.65 35.55 40.69
C ASP A 425 34.94 34.73 40.60
N PHE A 426 36.04 35.40 40.26
CA PHE A 426 37.41 34.92 40.42
C PHE A 426 37.96 35.58 41.68
N ARG A 427 38.24 34.78 42.72
CA ARG A 427 39.05 35.20 43.88
C ARG A 427 40.51 34.83 43.59
N ALA A 428 41.36 35.85 43.47
CA ALA A 428 42.82 35.76 43.56
C ALA A 428 43.23 35.65 45.06
N PRO A 429 44.52 35.49 45.44
CA PRO A 429 45.73 36.08 44.84
C PRO A 429 46.51 35.18 43.88
#